data_AF-A0A959C3U4-F1
#
_entry.id   AF-A0A959C3U4-F1
#
_cell.length_a   1.000
_cell.length_b   1.000
_cell.length_c   1.000
_cell.angle_alpha   90.00
_cell.angle_beta   90.00
_cell.angle_gamma   90.00
#
_symmetry.space_group_name_H-M   'P 1'
#
loop_
_entity.id
_entity.type
_entity.pdbx_description
1 polymer ?
#
loop_
_entity_poly.entity_id
_entity_poly.type
_entity_poly.pdbx_seq_one_letter_code
_entity_poly.pdbx_strand_id
1 'polypeptide(L)'
;YVSHFMFFPTDSSDQKVYSTLPTRLSLEGYSFRKSLRRLWRRNEVVFRIEAGAPAVFDKEKARVNSLYAASFPSRAIHDPTSMLETGSGGRAFDTREINLYYQDKLVAFSFFDLGKISIYSKQGIYDPAFSTYSPGFFTMLAEIAFGVEQGVQYYYPGYVVPGYPEFDYKHRVGPLEYFELSSGSWRPHHELREIDVPINDIRRQLSLLQSALAHSGANSTVLDYRYFDIRFYDNRPYPFLEYPAFLLAQPAMPGGLSPLAVYSPVRKTYSLYNCRIYSYGTSSAEAGRRLLKSGQSVCSWPIGIESIIAENLLLETAMPALLQHLHRQASS
;
A
#
# COMPACT_ATOMS: atom_id res chain seq x y z
N TYR A 1 -8.85 5.80 -1.60
CA TYR A 1 -8.82 4.33 -1.72
C TYR A 1 -7.57 3.84 -2.45
N VAL A 2 -7.08 4.56 -3.46
CA VAL A 2 -5.82 4.25 -4.17
C VAL A 2 -4.59 4.17 -3.26
N SER A 3 -4.58 4.90 -2.14
CA SER A 3 -3.55 4.87 -1.10
C SER A 3 -3.39 3.52 -0.39
N HIS A 4 -4.28 2.55 -0.64
CA HIS A 4 -4.21 1.20 -0.08
C HIS A 4 -3.59 0.18 -1.04
N PHE A 5 -2.94 0.66 -2.11
CA PHE A 5 -2.27 -0.18 -3.09
C PHE A 5 -0.89 0.38 -3.38
N MET A 6 0.10 -0.50 -3.53
CA MET A 6 1.47 -0.14 -3.90
C MET A 6 2.10 -1.23 -4.76
N PHE A 7 2.99 -0.84 -5.66
CA PHE A 7 3.84 -1.78 -6.37
C PHE A 7 5.03 -2.18 -5.50
N PHE A 8 5.25 -3.49 -5.39
CA PHE A 8 6.45 -4.05 -4.78
C PHE A 8 7.21 -4.89 -5.80
N PRO A 9 8.55 -4.95 -5.71
CA PRO A 9 9.36 -5.83 -6.53
C PRO A 9 9.03 -7.30 -6.22
N THR A 10 9.17 -8.16 -7.21
CA THR A 10 9.04 -9.62 -7.09
C THR A 10 10.38 -10.28 -7.41
N ASP A 11 10.51 -11.56 -7.07
CA ASP A 11 11.72 -12.34 -7.32
C ASP A 11 12.06 -12.44 -8.83
N SER A 12 11.08 -12.24 -9.73
CA SER A 12 11.26 -12.30 -11.18
C SER A 12 11.67 -10.97 -11.83
N SER A 13 12.14 -9.98 -11.04
CA SER A 13 12.42 -8.59 -11.49
C SER A 13 11.20 -7.79 -11.97
N ASP A 14 10.03 -8.43 -12.06
CA ASP A 14 8.75 -7.76 -12.27
C ASP A 14 8.29 -7.04 -11.00
N GLN A 15 7.39 -6.08 -11.16
CA GLN A 15 6.66 -5.49 -10.03
C GLN A 15 5.20 -5.86 -10.13
N LYS A 16 4.58 -6.12 -8.99
CA LYS A 16 3.16 -6.42 -8.88
C LYS A 16 2.50 -5.48 -7.89
N VAL A 17 1.22 -5.17 -8.09
CA VAL A 17 0.45 -4.40 -7.11
C VAL A 17 0.00 -5.30 -5.96
N TYR A 18 0.20 -4.82 -4.74
CA TYR A 18 -0.26 -5.41 -3.49
C TYR A 18 -1.18 -4.43 -2.76
N SER A 19 -2.01 -4.97 -1.86
CA SER A 19 -2.74 -4.13 -0.91
C SER A 19 -1.86 -3.78 0.29
N THR A 20 -1.88 -2.51 0.68
CA THR A 20 -1.32 -2.03 1.95
C THR A 20 -2.48 -1.87 2.94
N LEU A 21 -2.46 -2.68 4.00
CA LEU A 21 -3.49 -2.67 5.02
C LEU A 21 -2.99 -1.88 6.23
N PRO A 22 -3.51 -0.68 6.52
CA PRO A 22 -3.18 0.04 7.74
C PRO A 22 -3.48 -0.83 8.95
N THR A 23 -2.57 -0.80 9.92
CA THR A 23 -2.71 -1.58 11.15
C THR A 23 -2.64 -0.68 12.37
N ARG A 24 -3.27 -1.13 13.45
CA ARG A 24 -3.13 -0.54 14.78
C ARG A 24 -3.07 -1.62 15.84
N LEU A 25 -2.53 -1.26 16.99
CA LEU A 25 -2.47 -2.07 18.20
C LEU A 25 -3.19 -1.29 19.30
N SER A 26 -4.17 -1.91 19.96
CA SER A 26 -4.70 -1.38 21.21
C SER A 26 -3.64 -1.48 22.30
N LEU A 27 -3.41 -0.38 23.00
CA LEU A 27 -2.53 -0.31 24.16
C LEU A 27 -3.27 -0.47 25.49
N GLU A 28 -4.61 -0.56 25.45
CA GLU A 28 -5.42 -0.82 26.64
C GLU A 28 -5.07 -2.19 27.24
N GLY A 29 -4.59 -2.20 28.49
CA GLY A 29 -4.13 -3.42 29.16
C GLY A 29 -2.93 -4.09 28.50
N TYR A 30 -2.26 -3.42 27.56
CA TYR A 30 -1.16 -4.01 26.81
C TYR A 30 0.04 -4.26 27.72
N SER A 31 0.60 -5.46 27.60
CA SER A 31 1.87 -5.80 28.23
C SER A 31 2.67 -6.70 27.29
N PHE A 32 3.99 -6.52 27.29
CA PHE A 32 4.87 -7.36 26.49
C PHE A 32 4.69 -8.83 26.86
N ARG A 33 4.43 -9.70 25.88
CA ARG A 33 4.47 -11.15 26.05
C ARG A 33 5.87 -11.66 26.43
N LYS A 34 5.96 -12.90 26.93
CA LYS A 34 7.22 -13.49 27.45
C LYS A 34 8.43 -13.33 26.52
N SER A 35 8.26 -13.54 25.21
CA SER A 35 9.34 -13.37 24.22
C SER A 35 9.78 -11.93 24.05
N LEU A 36 8.85 -10.97 24.03
CA LEU A 36 9.15 -9.54 23.96
C LEU A 36 9.82 -9.04 25.25
N ARG A 37 9.38 -9.51 26.43
CA ARG A 37 10.06 -9.20 27.71
C ARG A 37 11.50 -9.70 27.75
N ARG A 38 11.77 -10.89 27.20
CA ARG A 38 13.14 -11.42 27.06
C ARG A 38 13.99 -10.56 26.13
N LEU A 39 13.43 -10.17 24.98
CA LEU A 39 14.10 -9.28 24.04
C LEU A 39 14.41 -7.92 24.70
N TRP A 40 13.44 -7.36 25.42
CA TRP A 40 13.58 -6.12 26.16
C TRP A 40 14.73 -6.20 27.18
N ARG A 41 14.71 -7.20 28.05
CA ARG A 41 15.76 -7.42 29.06
C ARG A 41 17.16 -7.58 28.49
N ARG A 42 17.27 -8.25 27.34
CA ARG A 42 18.55 -8.40 26.65
C ARG A 42 19.05 -7.05 26.12
N ASN A 43 18.15 -6.21 25.61
CA ASN A 43 18.52 -4.93 25.02
C ASN A 43 18.76 -3.85 26.08
N GLU A 44 17.99 -3.80 27.17
CA GLU A 44 18.16 -2.79 28.23
C GLU A 44 19.49 -2.92 28.99
N VAL A 45 20.08 -4.12 28.99
CA VAL A 45 21.43 -4.35 29.55
C VAL A 45 22.53 -3.79 28.63
N VAL A 46 22.27 -3.74 27.32
CA VAL A 46 23.27 -3.40 26.29
C VAL A 46 23.14 -1.95 25.86
N PHE A 47 21.93 -1.43 25.80
CA PHE A 47 21.62 -0.10 25.30
C PHE A 47 21.07 0.80 26.39
N ARG A 48 21.58 2.03 26.43
CA ARG A 48 20.89 3.14 27.07
C ARG A 48 19.80 3.62 26.13
N ILE A 49 18.57 3.69 26.63
CA ILE A 49 17.37 4.03 25.86
C ILE A 49 16.95 5.44 26.26
N GLU A 50 16.79 6.32 25.28
CA GLU A 50 16.12 7.61 25.46
C GLU A 50 14.83 7.60 24.64
N ALA A 51 13.72 8.05 25.23
CA ALA A 51 12.41 7.99 24.60
C ALA A 51 11.65 9.31 24.76
N GLY A 52 11.04 9.78 23.67
CA GLY A 52 10.08 10.89 23.70
C GLY A 52 10.65 12.29 23.61
N ALA A 53 11.96 12.44 23.34
CA ALA A 53 12.54 13.74 23.02
C ALA A 53 11.94 14.28 21.70
N PRO A 54 11.80 15.61 21.52
CA PRO A 54 11.48 16.18 20.22
C PRO A 54 12.46 15.68 19.15
N ALA A 55 11.94 15.29 17.99
CA ALA A 55 12.75 14.71 16.94
C ALA A 55 13.75 15.72 16.36
N VAL A 56 15.02 15.33 16.28
CA VAL A 56 16.09 16.12 15.66
C VAL A 56 16.93 15.21 14.78
N PHE A 57 17.15 15.59 13.52
CA PHE A 57 18.07 14.87 12.63
C PHE A 57 19.47 15.51 12.67
N ASP A 58 20.27 15.08 13.63
CA ASP A 58 21.64 15.56 13.86
C ASP A 58 22.71 14.77 13.09
N LYS A 59 23.99 15.09 13.34
CA LYS A 59 25.15 14.43 12.72
C LYS A 59 25.27 12.95 13.11
N GLU A 60 24.88 12.56 14.32
CA GLU A 60 24.93 11.15 14.73
C GLU A 60 23.87 10.32 14.01
N LYS A 61 22.64 10.85 13.90
CA LYS A 61 21.56 10.20 13.13
C LYS A 61 21.90 10.11 11.64
N ALA A 62 22.51 11.15 11.06
CA ALA A 62 23.02 11.12 9.69
C ALA A 62 24.08 10.02 9.50
N ARG A 63 24.99 9.83 10.47
CA ARG A 63 25.98 8.75 10.45
C ARG A 63 25.32 7.37 10.50
N VAL A 64 24.39 7.14 11.43
CA VAL A 64 23.69 5.84 11.55
C VAL A 64 22.85 5.56 10.30
N ASN A 65 22.17 6.57 9.76
CA ASN A 65 21.42 6.46 8.50
C ASN A 65 22.32 6.10 7.31
N SER A 66 23.54 6.64 7.25
CA SER A 66 24.49 6.29 6.18
C SER A 66 24.95 4.83 6.27
N LEU A 67 25.22 4.33 7.49
CA LEU A 67 25.54 2.91 7.71
C LEU A 67 24.37 2.00 7.34
N TYR A 68 23.15 2.41 7.71
CA TYR A 68 21.94 1.69 7.34
C TYR A 68 21.73 1.64 5.82
N ALA A 69 21.89 2.77 5.13
CA ALA A 69 21.75 2.89 3.68
C ALA A 69 22.72 1.99 2.91
N ALA A 70 23.93 1.78 3.44
CA ALA A 70 24.90 0.88 2.82
C ALA A 70 24.44 -0.59 2.80
N SER A 71 23.60 -1.01 3.76
CA SER A 71 23.02 -2.36 3.82
C SER A 71 21.60 -2.44 3.26
N PHE A 72 20.84 -1.35 3.34
CA PHE A 72 19.42 -1.29 2.98
C PHE A 72 19.10 0.02 2.23
N PRO A 73 19.61 0.19 1.00
CA PRO A 73 19.56 1.47 0.29
C PRO A 73 18.13 1.96 0.03
N SER A 74 17.16 1.06 -0.19
CA SER A 74 15.75 1.41 -0.42
C SER A 74 14.95 1.78 0.83
N ARG A 75 15.55 1.67 2.03
CA ARG A 75 14.87 1.87 3.32
C ARG A 75 15.45 3.00 4.16
N ALA A 76 16.50 3.65 3.67
CA ALA A 76 17.14 4.75 4.39
C ALA A 76 16.32 6.04 4.31
N ILE A 77 16.57 6.96 5.24
CA ILE A 77 15.99 8.30 5.18
C ILE A 77 16.77 9.09 4.13
N HIS A 78 16.15 9.32 2.96
CA HIS A 78 16.74 10.14 1.89
C HIS A 78 16.47 11.62 2.07
N ASP A 79 15.30 11.95 2.62
CA ASP A 79 14.89 13.31 2.91
C ASP A 79 14.51 13.45 4.40
N PRO A 80 15.44 13.87 5.27
CA PRO A 80 15.15 14.09 6.68
C PRO A 80 14.07 15.13 6.94
N THR A 81 13.90 16.14 6.07
CA THR A 81 12.87 17.15 6.30
C THR A 81 11.49 16.52 6.19
N SER A 82 11.26 15.59 5.26
CA SER A 82 10.00 14.82 5.21
C SER A 82 9.66 14.03 6.49
N MET A 83 10.67 13.71 7.31
CA MET A 83 10.49 13.01 8.59
C MET A 83 10.16 13.95 9.74
N LEU A 84 10.60 15.21 9.67
CA LEU A 84 10.49 16.21 10.74
C LEU A 84 9.43 17.27 10.47
N GLU A 85 9.23 17.60 9.20
CA GLU A 85 8.30 18.62 8.74
C GLU A 85 6.89 18.05 8.57
N THR A 86 5.97 18.95 8.77
CA THR A 86 4.59 18.80 8.38
C THR A 86 4.39 18.96 6.90
N GLY A 87 3.66 18.03 6.29
CA GLY A 87 3.09 18.25 4.96
C GLY A 87 2.40 19.61 4.86
N SER A 88 2.42 20.18 3.66
CA SER A 88 1.80 21.45 3.30
C SER A 88 0.30 21.45 3.67
N GLY A 89 -0.02 21.99 4.84
CA GLY A 89 -1.38 21.95 5.42
C GLY A 89 -1.52 22.50 6.86
N GLY A 90 -0.45 23.00 7.48
CA GLY A 90 -0.52 23.79 8.70
C GLY A 90 -0.80 23.05 10.02
N ARG A 91 -0.62 21.71 10.07
CA ARG A 91 -0.76 20.94 11.33
C ARG A 91 0.56 20.31 11.74
N ALA A 92 1.37 21.01 12.55
CA ALA A 92 2.57 20.49 13.23
C ALA A 92 2.27 19.11 13.85
N PHE A 93 2.87 18.03 13.33
CA PHE A 93 2.87 16.76 14.04
C PHE A 93 3.89 16.86 15.18
N ASP A 94 3.50 16.41 16.37
CA ASP A 94 4.42 16.29 17.51
C ASP A 94 5.35 15.09 17.27
N THR A 95 6.37 15.30 16.43
CA THR A 95 7.32 14.23 16.07
C THR A 95 8.33 14.06 17.19
N ARG A 96 8.40 12.84 17.72
CA ARG A 96 9.30 12.43 18.80
C ARG A 96 10.25 11.35 18.33
N GLU A 97 11.28 11.08 19.12
CA GLU A 97 12.27 10.07 18.82
C GLU A 97 12.50 9.05 19.94
N ILE A 98 12.90 7.85 19.53
CA ILE A 98 13.60 6.88 20.36
C ILE A 98 15.06 6.89 19.93
N ASN A 99 15.99 6.93 20.88
CA ASN A 99 17.42 6.75 20.63
C ASN A 99 17.97 5.57 21.45
N LEU A 100 18.75 4.71 20.78
CA LEU A 100 19.49 3.63 21.41
C LEU A 100 20.99 3.94 21.35
N TYR A 101 21.62 4.01 22.52
CA TYR A 101 23.06 4.21 22.63
C TYR A 101 23.74 2.95 23.13
N TYR A 102 24.78 2.52 22.42
CA TYR A 102 25.73 1.54 22.95
C TYR A 102 26.91 2.31 23.51
N GLN A 103 27.10 2.24 24.83
CA GLN A 103 27.96 3.18 25.56
C GLN A 103 27.48 4.63 25.28
N ASP A 104 28.34 5.49 24.73
CA ASP A 104 28.03 6.88 24.39
C ASP A 104 27.77 7.10 22.90
N LYS A 105 27.68 6.04 22.11
CA LYS A 105 27.51 6.12 20.65
C LYS A 105 26.08 5.78 20.26
N LEU A 106 25.43 6.65 19.50
CA LEU A 106 24.11 6.34 18.92
C LEU A 106 24.24 5.17 17.94
N VAL A 107 23.45 4.12 18.11
CA VAL A 107 23.47 2.93 17.24
C VAL A 107 22.14 2.64 16.58
N ALA A 108 21.04 3.20 17.07
CA ALA A 108 19.76 3.17 16.38
C ALA A 108 18.87 4.31 16.85
N PHE A 109 17.93 4.68 16.01
CA PHE A 109 16.88 5.62 16.35
C PHE A 109 15.59 5.31 15.60
N SER A 110 14.47 5.83 16.10
CA SER A 110 13.23 5.89 15.32
C SER A 110 12.52 7.21 15.52
N PHE A 111 11.72 7.60 14.53
CA PHE A 111 10.82 8.74 14.60
C PHE A 111 9.37 8.26 14.64
N PHE A 112 8.56 8.93 15.46
CA PHE A 112 7.14 8.67 15.57
C PHE A 112 6.36 9.96 15.83
N ASP A 113 5.13 10.03 15.32
CA ASP A 113 4.22 11.14 15.60
C ASP A 113 3.38 10.83 16.84
N LEU A 114 3.44 11.70 17.85
CA LEU A 114 2.62 11.62 19.05
C LEU A 114 1.31 12.40 18.84
N GLY A 115 0.19 11.69 18.87
CA GLY A 115 -1.16 12.25 18.83
C GLY A 115 -1.82 12.25 20.21
N LYS A 116 -3.03 12.82 20.27
CA LYS A 116 -3.81 12.93 21.53
C LYS A 116 -4.14 11.58 22.17
N ILE A 117 -4.39 10.56 21.34
CA ILE A 117 -4.82 9.21 21.79
C ILE A 117 -3.98 8.10 21.16
N SER A 118 -2.92 8.44 20.42
CA SER A 118 -2.20 7.45 19.64
C SER A 118 -0.78 7.85 19.26
N ILE A 119 0.04 6.85 18.96
CA ILE A 119 1.35 7.03 18.33
C ILE A 119 1.32 6.46 16.90
N TYR A 120 1.91 7.16 15.95
CA TYR A 120 2.19 6.64 14.60
C TYR A 120 3.70 6.47 14.40
N SER A 121 4.13 5.22 14.20
CA SER A 121 5.54 4.90 13.92
C SER A 121 5.88 5.28 12.48
N LYS A 122 6.89 6.12 12.29
CA LYS A 122 7.28 6.59 10.94
C LYS A 122 8.39 5.71 10.38
N GLN A 123 9.56 5.75 11.01
CA GLN A 123 10.76 5.11 10.47
C GLN A 123 11.72 4.73 11.60
N GLY A 124 12.26 3.51 11.54
CA GLY A 124 13.36 3.05 12.38
C GLY A 124 14.62 2.83 11.55
N ILE A 125 15.76 3.28 12.07
CA ILE A 125 17.08 3.23 11.42
C ILE A 125 18.09 2.72 12.44
N TYR A 126 19.02 1.87 12.00
CA TYR A 126 20.01 1.28 12.91
C TYR A 126 21.36 1.00 12.24
N ASP A 127 22.40 0.89 13.04
CA ASP A 127 23.72 0.44 12.63
C ASP A 127 23.70 -1.10 12.44
N PRO A 128 23.90 -1.62 11.20
CA PRO A 128 23.81 -3.05 10.92
C PRO A 128 24.73 -3.95 11.75
N ALA A 129 25.81 -3.40 12.33
CA ALA A 129 26.69 -4.12 13.25
C ALA A 129 25.96 -4.63 14.51
N PHE A 130 24.82 -4.04 14.87
CA PHE A 130 24.00 -4.41 16.03
C PHE A 130 22.77 -5.26 15.66
N SER A 131 22.68 -5.76 14.43
CA SER A 131 21.52 -6.53 13.93
C SER A 131 21.10 -7.73 14.80
N THR A 132 22.04 -8.37 15.51
CA THR A 132 21.78 -9.49 16.45
C THR A 132 20.84 -9.12 17.61
N TYR A 133 20.77 -7.83 17.96
CA TYR A 133 19.88 -7.30 18.99
C TYR A 133 18.48 -6.93 18.46
N SER A 134 18.29 -6.96 17.14
CA SER A 134 17.09 -6.49 16.44
C SER A 134 16.72 -5.02 16.70
N PRO A 135 17.68 -4.07 16.64
CA PRO A 135 17.47 -2.68 17.06
C PRO A 135 16.30 -1.99 16.35
N GLY A 136 16.12 -2.19 15.04
CA GLY A 136 14.98 -1.59 14.32
C GLY A 136 13.60 -2.08 14.79
N PHE A 137 13.48 -3.34 15.26
CA PHE A 137 12.25 -3.81 15.89
C PHE A 137 12.18 -3.41 17.37
N PHE A 138 13.34 -3.31 18.04
CA PHE A 138 13.40 -2.92 19.44
C PHE A 138 12.99 -1.45 19.64
N THR A 139 13.33 -0.54 18.73
CA THR A 139 12.83 0.84 18.77
C THR A 139 11.30 0.90 18.70
N MET A 140 10.64 0.05 17.92
CA MET A 140 9.16 -0.06 17.94
C MET A 140 8.63 -0.50 19.31
N LEU A 141 9.32 -1.42 20.00
CA LEU A 141 8.92 -1.80 21.36
C LEU A 141 9.10 -0.63 22.33
N ALA A 142 10.17 0.16 22.18
CA ALA A 142 10.40 1.35 22.99
C ALA A 142 9.34 2.43 22.72
N GLU A 143 8.90 2.61 21.48
CA GLU A 143 7.75 3.48 21.13
C GLU A 143 6.46 3.01 21.83
N ILE A 144 6.20 1.69 21.84
CA ILE A 144 5.04 1.11 22.52
C ILE A 144 5.13 1.33 24.03
N ALA A 145 6.30 1.07 24.63
CA ALA A 145 6.51 1.29 26.07
C ALA A 145 6.29 2.76 26.45
N PHE A 146 6.87 3.68 25.67
CA PHE A 146 6.63 5.11 25.81
C PHE A 146 5.13 5.44 25.68
N GLY A 147 4.44 4.88 24.69
CA GLY A 147 3.01 5.11 24.49
C GLY A 147 2.15 4.64 25.67
N VAL A 148 2.47 3.48 26.25
CA VAL A 148 1.81 2.97 27.46
C VAL A 148 2.05 3.91 28.64
N GLU A 149 3.28 4.41 28.83
CA GLU A 149 3.61 5.39 29.88
C GLU A 149 2.87 6.72 29.69
N GLN A 150 2.67 7.17 28.44
CA GLN A 150 1.89 8.37 28.12
C GLN A 150 0.37 8.16 28.20
N GLY A 151 -0.09 6.92 28.42
CA GLY A 151 -1.52 6.60 28.47
C GLY A 151 -2.25 6.77 27.13
N VAL A 152 -1.54 6.68 25.99
CA VAL A 152 -2.21 6.67 24.68
C VAL A 152 -2.91 5.33 24.43
N GLN A 153 -3.99 5.35 23.65
CA GLN A 153 -4.87 4.20 23.45
C GLN A 153 -4.41 3.28 22.31
N TYR A 154 -3.77 3.85 21.28
CA TYR A 154 -3.42 3.12 20.07
C TYR A 154 -1.99 3.35 19.62
N TYR A 155 -1.35 2.29 19.13
CA TYR A 155 -0.08 2.36 18.42
C TYR A 155 -0.27 1.93 16.96
N TYR A 156 0.12 2.76 16.02
CA TYR A 156 0.01 2.52 14.58
C TYR A 156 1.40 2.22 13.99
N PRO A 157 1.76 0.94 13.75
CA PRO A 157 3.05 0.56 13.15
C PRO A 157 3.09 0.75 11.62
N GLY A 158 2.19 1.57 11.07
CA GLY A 158 1.95 1.69 9.63
C GLY A 158 1.09 0.54 9.10
N TYR A 159 1.43 0.03 7.91
CA TYR A 159 0.67 -1.03 7.23
C TYR A 159 1.41 -2.37 7.17
N VAL A 160 0.64 -3.44 6.96
CA VAL A 160 1.13 -4.75 6.52
C VAL A 160 0.75 -4.98 5.05
N VAL A 161 1.46 -5.90 4.40
CA VAL A 161 1.29 -6.19 2.97
C VAL A 161 1.07 -7.70 2.81
N PRO A 162 -0.18 -8.17 2.83
CA PRO A 162 -0.47 -9.60 2.66
C PRO A 162 0.15 -10.15 1.37
N GLY A 163 0.88 -11.27 1.49
CA GLY A 163 1.63 -11.87 0.39
C GLY A 163 3.02 -11.26 0.15
N TYR A 164 3.48 -10.36 1.02
CA TYR A 164 4.82 -9.77 0.95
C TYR A 164 5.49 -9.76 2.35
N PRO A 165 6.26 -10.82 2.71
CA PRO A 165 6.69 -11.10 4.09
C PRO A 165 7.58 -10.05 4.77
N GLU A 166 8.12 -9.11 4.00
CA GLU A 166 8.97 -8.03 4.49
C GLU A 166 8.31 -7.19 5.60
N PHE A 167 6.97 -7.11 5.62
CA PHE A 167 6.22 -6.35 6.62
C PHE A 167 5.67 -7.20 7.77
N ASP A 168 5.84 -8.53 7.73
CA ASP A 168 5.23 -9.46 8.70
C ASP A 168 5.80 -9.29 10.12
N TYR A 169 7.01 -8.72 10.24
CA TYR A 169 7.63 -8.46 11.54
C TYR A 169 6.76 -7.57 12.44
N LYS A 170 5.86 -6.75 11.87
CA LYS A 170 4.95 -5.89 12.62
C LYS A 170 3.97 -6.70 13.48
N HIS A 171 3.57 -7.90 13.07
CA HIS A 171 2.74 -8.79 13.88
C HIS A 171 3.42 -9.23 15.19
N ARG A 172 4.74 -9.05 15.31
CA ARG A 172 5.46 -9.48 16.51
C ARG A 172 5.11 -8.64 17.74
N VAL A 173 4.58 -7.42 17.56
CA VAL A 173 4.23 -6.51 18.67
C VAL A 173 2.99 -7.00 19.43
N GLY A 174 2.07 -7.72 18.82
CA GLY A 174 0.83 -8.14 19.49
C GLY A 174 -0.33 -8.38 18.54
N PRO A 175 -1.56 -8.52 19.08
CA PRO A 175 -2.76 -8.70 18.28
C PRO A 175 -3.12 -7.39 17.56
N LEU A 176 -2.61 -7.23 16.35
CA LEU A 176 -2.94 -6.09 15.50
C LEU A 176 -4.40 -6.17 15.03
N GLU A 177 -5.00 -5.01 14.85
CA GLU A 177 -6.18 -4.79 14.01
C GLU A 177 -5.73 -4.24 12.65
N TYR A 178 -6.50 -4.53 11.60
CA TYR A 178 -6.36 -3.91 10.28
C TYR A 178 -7.58 -3.07 9.94
N PHE A 179 -7.40 -2.06 9.11
CA PHE A 179 -8.50 -1.26 8.60
C PHE A 179 -9.16 -1.95 7.40
N GLU A 180 -10.39 -2.42 7.57
CA GLU A 180 -11.19 -3.06 6.52
C GLU A 180 -11.87 -2.00 5.65
N LEU A 181 -11.46 -1.91 4.38
CA LEU A 181 -11.92 -0.85 3.47
C LEU A 181 -13.42 -0.87 3.19
N SER A 182 -14.02 -2.06 3.11
CA SER A 182 -15.44 -2.21 2.79
C SER A 182 -16.36 -1.76 3.93
N SER A 183 -15.96 -2.00 5.18
CA SER A 183 -16.73 -1.60 6.36
C SER A 183 -16.31 -0.26 6.94
N GLY A 184 -15.15 0.28 6.53
CA GLY A 184 -14.59 1.50 7.11
C GLY A 184 -14.24 1.35 8.59
N SER A 185 -13.99 0.12 9.04
CA SER A 185 -13.84 -0.23 10.46
C SER A 185 -12.56 -1.00 10.72
N TRP A 186 -12.09 -0.97 11.97
CA TRP A 186 -10.97 -1.77 12.43
C TRP A 186 -11.44 -3.18 12.80
N ARG A 187 -10.70 -4.19 12.33
CA ARG A 187 -11.01 -5.62 12.54
C ARG A 187 -9.78 -6.35 13.04
N PRO A 188 -9.91 -7.38 13.89
CA PRO A 188 -8.76 -8.18 14.31
C PRO A 188 -8.03 -8.77 13.10
N HIS A 189 -6.70 -8.62 13.02
CA HIS A 189 -5.93 -9.08 11.86
C HIS A 189 -6.00 -10.59 11.64
N HIS A 190 -6.19 -11.39 12.70
CA HIS A 190 -6.33 -12.84 12.56
C HIS A 190 -7.63 -13.26 11.86
N GLU A 191 -8.62 -12.36 11.71
CA GLU A 191 -9.84 -12.60 10.92
C GLU A 191 -9.64 -12.31 9.42
N LEU A 192 -8.52 -11.70 9.02
CA LEU A 192 -8.24 -11.38 7.62
C LEU A 192 -8.12 -12.66 6.81
N ARG A 193 -9.02 -12.84 5.84
CA ARG A 193 -8.92 -13.91 4.85
C ARG A 193 -8.24 -13.36 3.60
N GLU A 194 -7.44 -14.19 2.93
CA GLU A 194 -6.75 -13.83 1.68
C GLU A 194 -7.73 -13.32 0.61
N ILE A 195 -8.96 -13.85 0.62
CA ILE A 195 -10.05 -13.54 -0.30
C ILE A 195 -10.64 -12.13 -0.09
N ASP A 196 -10.44 -11.56 1.10
CA ASP A 196 -10.92 -10.23 1.49
C ASP A 196 -9.86 -9.13 1.33
N VAL A 197 -8.60 -9.52 1.05
CA VAL A 197 -7.55 -8.57 0.71
C VAL A 197 -7.99 -7.81 -0.55
N PRO A 198 -8.05 -6.47 -0.54
CA PRO A 198 -8.71 -5.70 -1.60
C PRO A 198 -8.24 -6.03 -3.01
N ILE A 199 -6.93 -6.19 -3.23
CA ILE A 199 -6.41 -6.51 -4.56
C ILE A 199 -6.78 -7.94 -5.02
N ASN A 200 -6.87 -8.88 -4.09
CA ASN A 200 -7.26 -10.26 -4.39
C ASN A 200 -8.76 -10.32 -4.71
N ASP A 201 -9.59 -9.56 -4.00
CA ASP A 201 -11.01 -9.41 -4.31
C ASP A 201 -11.23 -8.80 -5.69
N ILE A 202 -10.55 -7.68 -5.99
CA ILE A 202 -10.61 -7.04 -7.32
C ILE A 202 -10.23 -8.04 -8.41
N ARG A 203 -9.07 -8.69 -8.31
CA ARG A 203 -8.60 -9.65 -9.33
C ARG A 203 -9.58 -10.80 -9.50
N ARG A 204 -10.08 -11.38 -8.41
CA ARG A 204 -11.06 -12.46 -8.45
C ARG A 204 -12.32 -12.05 -9.21
N GLN A 205 -12.89 -10.89 -8.88
CA GLN A 205 -14.11 -10.39 -9.50
C GLN A 205 -13.91 -10.11 -10.99
N LEU A 206 -12.79 -9.47 -11.35
CA LEU A 206 -12.44 -9.27 -12.76
C LEU A 206 -12.25 -10.61 -13.50
N SER A 207 -11.63 -11.63 -12.88
CA SER A 207 -11.48 -12.97 -13.46
C SER A 207 -12.83 -13.71 -13.62
N LEU A 208 -13.78 -13.51 -12.69
CA LEU A 208 -15.14 -14.05 -12.83
C LEU A 208 -15.85 -13.42 -14.03
N LEU A 209 -15.76 -12.10 -14.18
CA LEU A 209 -16.29 -11.40 -15.35
C LEU A 209 -15.61 -11.85 -16.65
N GLN A 210 -14.28 -12.00 -16.64
CA GLN A 210 -13.51 -12.50 -17.79
C GLN A 210 -14.00 -13.89 -18.21
N SER A 211 -14.20 -14.78 -17.24
CA SER A 211 -14.69 -16.14 -17.49
C SER A 211 -16.10 -16.10 -18.07
N ALA A 212 -17.00 -15.28 -17.53
CA ALA A 212 -18.37 -15.14 -18.04
C ALA A 212 -18.41 -14.60 -19.49
N LEU A 213 -17.56 -13.63 -19.82
CA LEU A 213 -17.39 -13.11 -21.19
C LEU A 213 -16.86 -14.18 -22.14
N ALA A 214 -15.89 -14.99 -21.71
CA ALA A 214 -15.31 -16.06 -22.53
C ALA A 214 -16.34 -17.13 -22.92
N HIS A 215 -17.26 -17.51 -22.01
CA HIS A 215 -18.36 -18.42 -22.31
C HIS A 215 -19.32 -17.86 -23.36
N SER A 216 -19.37 -16.54 -23.51
CA SER A 216 -20.17 -15.83 -24.51
C SER A 216 -19.38 -15.49 -25.78
N GLY A 217 -18.15 -15.98 -25.92
CA GLY A 217 -17.27 -15.77 -27.08
C GLY A 217 -16.55 -14.42 -27.14
N ALA A 218 -16.58 -13.62 -26.07
CA ALA A 218 -15.89 -12.34 -26.02
C ALA A 218 -14.48 -12.45 -25.42
N ASN A 219 -13.48 -12.00 -26.17
CA ASN A 219 -12.09 -11.94 -25.70
C ASN A 219 -11.90 -10.81 -24.70
N SER A 220 -11.23 -11.11 -23.59
CA SER A 220 -10.85 -10.12 -22.58
C SER A 220 -9.61 -10.55 -21.80
N THR A 221 -8.92 -9.58 -21.19
CA THR A 221 -7.77 -9.83 -20.32
C THR A 221 -7.81 -8.95 -19.07
N VAL A 222 -7.36 -9.48 -17.94
CA VAL A 222 -7.21 -8.75 -16.67
C VAL A 222 -5.78 -8.29 -16.53
N LEU A 223 -5.58 -7.00 -16.25
CA LEU A 223 -4.26 -6.43 -16.03
C LEU A 223 -4.22 -5.64 -14.72
N ASP A 224 -3.07 -5.69 -14.04
CA ASP A 224 -2.70 -4.70 -13.04
C ASP A 224 -2.36 -3.37 -13.75
N TYR A 225 -2.56 -2.24 -13.08
CA TYR A 225 -2.38 -0.93 -13.69
C TYR A 225 -1.34 -0.10 -12.94
N ARG A 226 -0.28 0.36 -13.62
CA ARG A 226 0.81 1.10 -12.95
C ARG A 226 0.44 2.51 -12.52
N TYR A 227 -0.46 3.18 -13.24
CA TYR A 227 -0.80 4.58 -13.02
C TYR A 227 -2.16 4.76 -12.32
N PHE A 228 -2.53 3.82 -11.43
CA PHE A 228 -3.80 3.94 -10.68
C PHE A 228 -3.82 5.14 -9.73
N ASP A 229 -2.65 5.73 -9.44
CA ASP A 229 -2.42 6.83 -8.51
C ASP A 229 -1.99 8.12 -9.25
N ILE A 230 -2.22 8.20 -10.56
CA ILE A 230 -1.77 9.28 -11.45
C ILE A 230 -2.13 10.68 -10.96
N ARG A 231 -3.24 10.84 -10.24
CA ARG A 231 -3.66 12.12 -9.66
C ARG A 231 -2.70 12.74 -8.66
N PHE A 232 -1.79 11.96 -8.08
CA PHE A 232 -0.76 12.52 -7.20
C PHE A 232 0.37 13.20 -7.99
N TYR A 233 0.45 12.95 -9.29
CA TYR A 233 1.49 13.48 -10.18
C TYR A 233 0.93 14.42 -11.26
N ASP A 234 -0.39 14.39 -11.50
CA ASP A 234 -1.06 15.18 -12.54
C ASP A 234 -2.36 15.81 -12.03
N ASN A 235 -2.40 17.15 -12.05
CA ASN A 235 -3.55 17.95 -11.60
C ASN A 235 -4.48 18.37 -12.74
N ARG A 236 -4.29 17.86 -13.97
CA ARG A 236 -5.20 18.17 -15.07
C ARG A 236 -6.60 17.63 -14.79
N PRO A 237 -7.67 18.33 -15.19
CA PRO A 237 -9.07 17.93 -14.93
C PRO A 237 -9.53 16.73 -15.78
N TYR A 238 -8.60 15.96 -16.32
CA TYR A 238 -8.89 14.85 -17.22
C TYR A 238 -9.15 13.58 -16.40
N PRO A 239 -10.27 12.86 -16.62
CA PRO A 239 -10.69 11.74 -15.79
C PRO A 239 -9.86 10.49 -16.11
N PHE A 240 -8.67 10.39 -15.54
CA PHE A 240 -7.86 9.17 -15.67
C PHE A 240 -8.48 8.01 -14.88
N LEU A 241 -8.19 6.79 -15.32
CA LEU A 241 -8.52 5.58 -14.58
C LEU A 241 -7.72 5.55 -13.28
N GLU A 242 -8.37 5.33 -12.15
CA GLU A 242 -7.71 5.31 -10.82
C GLU A 242 -7.89 3.97 -10.11
N TYR A 243 -7.88 2.85 -10.84
CA TYR A 243 -8.11 1.51 -10.28
C TYR A 243 -6.85 0.65 -10.40
N PRO A 244 -6.46 -0.12 -9.36
CA PRO A 244 -5.19 -0.86 -9.36
C PRO A 244 -5.16 -2.04 -10.35
N ALA A 245 -6.32 -2.49 -10.81
CA ALA A 245 -6.47 -3.48 -11.87
C ALA A 245 -7.76 -3.24 -12.65
N PHE A 246 -7.79 -3.71 -13.89
CA PHE A 246 -8.95 -3.61 -14.77
C PHE A 246 -9.03 -4.81 -15.72
N LEU A 247 -10.21 -5.05 -16.28
CA LEU A 247 -10.44 -5.97 -17.38
C LEU A 247 -10.59 -5.17 -18.67
N LEU A 248 -9.82 -5.52 -19.69
CA LEU A 248 -9.90 -4.98 -21.04
C LEU A 248 -10.64 -5.95 -21.94
N ALA A 249 -11.72 -5.49 -22.58
CA ALA A 249 -12.55 -6.28 -23.48
C ALA A 249 -12.32 -5.92 -24.96
N GLN A 250 -12.58 -6.87 -25.86
CA GLN A 250 -12.46 -6.72 -27.31
C GLN A 250 -13.81 -6.66 -28.04
N PRO A 251 -13.83 -6.07 -29.25
CA PRO A 251 -12.71 -5.41 -29.96
C PRO A 251 -12.37 -4.02 -29.39
N ALA A 252 -11.23 -3.44 -29.80
CA ALA A 252 -11.05 -1.99 -29.67
C ALA A 252 -12.01 -1.30 -30.65
N MET A 253 -12.71 -0.27 -30.18
CA MET A 253 -13.82 0.37 -30.90
C MET A 253 -13.31 1.41 -31.92
N PRO A 254 -14.18 1.83 -32.86
CA PRO A 254 -13.91 2.99 -33.71
C PRO A 254 -13.44 4.21 -32.91
N GLY A 255 -12.56 5.01 -33.52
CA GLY A 255 -11.95 6.15 -32.85
C GLY A 255 -10.90 5.78 -31.78
N GLY A 256 -10.57 4.49 -31.60
CA GLY A 256 -9.51 4.03 -30.70
C GLY A 256 -9.91 3.91 -29.23
N LEU A 257 -11.21 3.71 -28.96
CA LEU A 257 -11.72 3.44 -27.61
C LEU A 257 -11.52 1.97 -27.24
N SER A 258 -11.32 1.71 -25.96
CA SER A 258 -11.15 0.39 -25.36
C SER A 258 -12.16 0.23 -24.23
N PRO A 259 -13.15 -0.67 -24.36
CA PRO A 259 -14.10 -0.94 -23.29
C PRO A 259 -13.38 -1.63 -22.13
N LEU A 260 -13.48 -1.04 -20.94
CA LEU A 260 -12.88 -1.55 -19.72
C LEU A 260 -13.94 -1.83 -18.66
N ALA A 261 -13.70 -2.84 -17.83
CA ALA A 261 -14.41 -3.05 -16.58
C ALA A 261 -13.45 -2.91 -15.40
N VAL A 262 -13.93 -2.30 -14.32
CA VAL A 262 -13.23 -2.24 -13.03
C VAL A 262 -14.15 -2.74 -11.92
N TYR A 263 -13.57 -3.08 -10.78
CA TYR A 263 -14.31 -3.51 -9.59
C TYR A 263 -13.94 -2.66 -8.39
N SER A 264 -14.95 -2.23 -7.63
CA SER A 264 -14.77 -1.50 -6.37
C SER A 264 -14.84 -2.47 -5.18
N PRO A 265 -13.76 -2.71 -4.43
CA PRO A 265 -13.80 -3.57 -3.24
C PRO A 265 -14.59 -2.94 -2.08
N VAL A 266 -14.85 -1.63 -2.15
CA VAL A 266 -15.65 -0.89 -1.16
C VAL A 266 -17.14 -1.03 -1.47
N ARG A 267 -17.55 -0.72 -2.71
CA ARG A 267 -18.96 -0.78 -3.12
C ARG A 267 -19.43 -2.19 -3.48
N LYS A 268 -18.48 -3.11 -3.69
CA LYS A 268 -18.71 -4.49 -4.15
C LYS A 268 -19.41 -4.58 -5.51
N THR A 269 -19.15 -3.61 -6.38
CA THR A 269 -19.79 -3.47 -7.70
C THR A 269 -18.78 -3.24 -8.81
N TYR A 270 -19.19 -3.53 -10.04
CA TYR A 270 -18.47 -3.25 -11.27
C TYR A 270 -18.86 -1.87 -11.83
N SER A 271 -17.90 -1.23 -12.50
CA SER A 271 -18.14 -0.09 -13.40
C SER A 271 -17.51 -0.36 -14.76
N LEU A 272 -18.19 0.09 -15.81
CA LEU A 272 -17.85 -0.12 -17.21
C LEU A 272 -17.60 1.23 -17.87
N TYR A 273 -16.47 1.36 -18.58
CA TYR A 273 -16.03 2.62 -19.20
C TYR A 273 -15.58 2.39 -20.64
N ASN A 274 -15.78 3.40 -21.49
CA ASN A 274 -15.00 3.52 -22.71
C ASN A 274 -13.76 4.36 -22.40
N CYS A 275 -12.58 3.82 -22.69
CA CYS A 275 -11.33 4.47 -22.36
C CYS A 275 -10.41 4.66 -23.57
N ARG A 276 -9.50 5.63 -23.50
CA ARG A 276 -8.34 5.75 -24.39
C ARG A 276 -7.09 5.30 -23.66
N ILE A 277 -6.28 4.50 -24.33
CA ILE A 277 -4.98 4.05 -23.83
C ILE A 277 -3.90 4.87 -24.54
N TYR A 278 -3.08 5.58 -23.77
CA TYR A 278 -2.09 6.53 -24.29
C TYR A 278 -0.69 5.90 -24.28
N SER A 279 -0.35 5.19 -25.36
CA SER A 279 0.98 4.62 -25.59
C SER A 279 1.87 5.56 -26.41
N TYR A 280 3.16 5.59 -26.12
CA TYR A 280 4.13 6.32 -26.96
C TYR A 280 4.29 5.69 -28.34
N GLY A 281 4.16 6.50 -29.39
CA GLY A 281 4.44 6.09 -30.77
C GLY A 281 3.41 5.14 -31.40
N THR A 282 2.29 4.86 -30.74
CA THR A 282 1.18 4.08 -31.31
C THR A 282 -0.18 4.71 -31.04
N SER A 283 -1.12 4.49 -31.96
CA SER A 283 -2.52 4.93 -31.76
C SER A 283 -3.16 4.18 -30.59
N SER A 284 -4.16 4.79 -29.95
CA SER A 284 -4.88 4.17 -28.83
C SER A 284 -5.52 2.82 -29.20
N ALA A 285 -5.97 2.67 -30.45
CA ALA A 285 -6.49 1.41 -30.97
C ALA A 285 -5.42 0.31 -30.97
N GLU A 286 -4.20 0.66 -31.41
CA GLU A 286 -3.09 -0.30 -31.45
C GLU A 286 -2.55 -0.62 -30.06
N ALA A 287 -2.53 0.37 -29.16
CA ALA A 287 -2.18 0.16 -27.75
C ALA A 287 -3.05 -0.91 -27.10
N GLY A 288 -4.38 -0.80 -27.22
CA GLY A 288 -5.32 -1.79 -26.69
C GLY A 288 -5.06 -3.18 -27.27
N ARG A 289 -4.91 -3.29 -28.59
CA ARG A 289 -4.60 -4.57 -29.26
C ARG A 289 -3.30 -5.21 -28.77
N ARG A 290 -2.26 -4.42 -28.52
CA ARG A 290 -0.97 -4.90 -28.02
C ARG A 290 -1.09 -5.49 -26.61
N LEU A 291 -1.78 -4.81 -25.70
CA LEU A 291 -2.00 -5.33 -24.34
C LEU A 291 -2.65 -6.72 -24.36
N LEU A 292 -3.64 -6.91 -25.25
CA LEU A 292 -4.36 -8.17 -25.38
C LEU A 292 -3.53 -9.32 -25.97
N LYS A 293 -2.57 -9.02 -26.87
CA LYS A 293 -1.72 -10.04 -27.53
C LYS A 293 -0.43 -10.34 -26.77
N SER A 294 0.07 -9.39 -26.00
CA SER A 294 1.42 -9.41 -25.44
C SER A 294 1.61 -10.40 -24.29
N GLY A 295 0.52 -10.94 -23.71
CA GLY A 295 0.60 -11.72 -22.47
C GLY A 295 1.07 -10.90 -21.26
N GLN A 296 1.11 -9.58 -21.38
CA GLN A 296 1.48 -8.69 -20.28
C GLN A 296 0.43 -8.74 -19.16
N SER A 297 0.91 -8.83 -17.92
CA SER A 297 0.10 -8.78 -16.71
C SER A 297 -0.06 -7.36 -16.15
N VAL A 298 0.75 -6.40 -16.62
CA VAL A 298 0.78 -5.02 -16.11
C VAL A 298 0.69 -4.02 -17.27
N CYS A 299 -0.28 -3.12 -17.20
CA CYS A 299 -0.37 -1.96 -18.09
C CYS A 299 0.42 -0.78 -17.51
N SER A 300 1.39 -0.26 -18.27
CA SER A 300 2.20 0.92 -17.91
C SER A 300 1.96 2.09 -18.87
N TRP A 301 0.73 2.29 -19.33
CA TRP A 301 0.33 3.42 -20.19
C TRP A 301 -0.86 4.15 -19.56
N PRO A 302 -0.88 5.50 -19.51
CA PRO A 302 -2.01 6.23 -18.98
C PRO A 302 -3.33 5.87 -19.68
N ILE A 303 -4.40 5.75 -18.91
CA ILE A 303 -5.74 5.42 -19.39
C ILE A 303 -6.69 6.56 -19.05
N GLY A 304 -7.26 7.19 -20.08
CA GLY A 304 -8.30 8.20 -19.95
C GLY A 304 -9.70 7.61 -20.05
N ILE A 305 -10.62 8.03 -19.18
CA ILE A 305 -12.03 7.69 -19.26
C ILE A 305 -12.71 8.69 -20.20
N GLU A 306 -13.28 8.20 -21.30
CA GLU A 306 -13.94 9.05 -22.29
C GLU A 306 -15.46 9.09 -22.06
N SER A 307 -16.05 7.96 -21.69
CA SER A 307 -17.46 7.88 -21.33
C SER A 307 -17.76 6.73 -20.39
N ILE A 308 -18.83 6.88 -19.62
CA ILE A 308 -19.38 5.85 -18.74
C ILE A 308 -20.34 4.99 -19.56
N ILE A 309 -20.12 3.67 -19.54
CA ILE A 309 -21.06 2.70 -20.14
C ILE A 309 -22.16 2.40 -19.12
N ALA A 310 -21.77 2.01 -17.90
CA ALA A 310 -22.66 1.73 -16.78
C ALA A 310 -21.86 1.63 -15.47
N GLU A 311 -22.51 1.85 -14.33
CA GLU A 311 -21.88 1.78 -13.00
C GLU A 311 -22.77 1.07 -11.98
N ASN A 312 -22.17 0.68 -10.85
CA ASN A 312 -22.85 0.03 -9.73
C ASN A 312 -23.52 -1.30 -10.12
N LEU A 313 -22.85 -2.07 -10.98
CA LEU A 313 -23.35 -3.35 -11.47
C LEU A 313 -22.91 -4.50 -10.57
N LEU A 314 -23.76 -5.54 -10.50
CA LEU A 314 -23.38 -6.86 -10.00
C LEU A 314 -22.84 -7.70 -11.17
N LEU A 315 -22.27 -8.88 -10.90
CA LEU A 315 -21.67 -9.69 -11.96
C LEU A 315 -22.69 -10.06 -13.05
N GLU A 316 -23.90 -10.44 -12.64
CA GLU A 316 -25.03 -10.82 -13.48
C GLU A 316 -25.56 -9.68 -14.35
N THR A 317 -25.30 -8.41 -13.99
CA THR A 317 -25.68 -7.24 -14.79
C THR A 317 -24.50 -6.63 -15.54
N ALA A 318 -23.27 -6.77 -15.03
CA ALA A 318 -22.04 -6.31 -15.66
C ALA A 318 -21.75 -7.07 -16.95
N MET A 319 -21.86 -8.40 -16.92
CA MET A 319 -21.63 -9.24 -18.11
C MET A 319 -22.54 -8.87 -19.29
N PRO A 320 -23.89 -8.89 -19.16
CA PRO A 320 -24.76 -8.59 -20.29
C PRO A 320 -24.64 -7.14 -20.76
N ALA A 321 -24.42 -6.18 -19.84
CA ALA A 321 -24.22 -4.79 -20.21
C ALA A 321 -22.96 -4.60 -21.08
N LEU A 322 -21.84 -5.23 -20.68
CA LEU A 322 -20.61 -5.16 -21.45
C LEU A 322 -20.76 -5.86 -22.81
N LEU A 323 -21.33 -7.06 -22.87
CA LEU A 323 -21.57 -7.77 -24.14
C LEU A 323 -22.48 -6.97 -25.09
N GLN A 324 -23.57 -6.41 -24.57
CA GLN A 324 -24.48 -5.58 -25.37
C GLN A 324 -23.75 -4.36 -25.95
N HIS A 325 -22.90 -3.72 -25.16
CA HIS A 325 -22.08 -2.60 -25.61
C HIS A 325 -21.11 -3.01 -26.73
N LEU A 326 -20.42 -4.14 -26.57
CA LEU A 326 -19.51 -4.69 -27.59
C LEU A 326 -20.24 -5.01 -28.90
N HIS A 327 -21.42 -5.63 -28.84
CA HIS A 327 -22.21 -5.98 -30.02
C HIS A 327 -22.75 -4.77 -30.78
N ARG A 328 -23.29 -3.77 -30.07
CA ARG A 328 -23.86 -2.56 -30.70
C ARG A 328 -22.86 -1.84 -31.58
N GLN A 329 -21.61 -1.83 -31.13
CA GLN A 329 -20.54 -1.06 -31.75
C GLN A 329 -19.74 -1.86 -32.79
N ALA A 330 -19.77 -3.20 -32.73
CA ALA A 330 -19.31 -4.03 -33.84
C ALA A 330 -20.22 -3.91 -35.08
N SER A 331 -21.46 -3.45 -34.87
CA SER A 331 -22.49 -3.29 -35.92
C SER A 331 -22.57 -1.87 -36.49
N SER A 332 -21.76 -0.92 -36.00
CA SER A 332 -21.74 0.51 -36.37
C SER A 332 -20.45 0.89 -37.10
#